data_AF-A0A851SEB5-F1
#
_entry.id   AF-A0A851SEB5-F1
#
_cell.length_a   1.000
_cell.length_b   1.000
_cell.length_c   1.000
_cell.angle_alpha   90.00
_cell.angle_beta   90.00
_cell.angle_gamma   90.00
#
_symmetry.space_group_name_H-M   'P 1'
#
loop_
_entity.id
_entity.type
_entity.pdbx_description
1 polymer ?
#
loop_
_entity_poly.entity_id
_entity_poly.type
_entity_poly.pdbx_seq_one_letter_code
_entity_poly.pdbx_strand_id
1 'polypeptide(L)'
;CRVYNYEPLTQLKNVRANCYGKYIALRGTVVRVSNIKPLCTNLAFVCATCGDVQGVPLPDGKYTLPTKCLVPECRGRSFTADRSSPLTTTVDWQSVKVQELMSEDQREAGRIPRTIECELVQDLVDSCVPGDMVTVTGIVKVASTEEGE
;
A
#
# COMPACT_ATOMS: atom_id res chain seq x y z
N CYS A 1 3.85 15.43 2.87
CA CYS A 1 3.86 15.63 4.34
C CYS A 1 3.42 14.32 4.98
N ARG A 2 4.20 13.75 5.90
CA ARG A 2 3.82 12.57 6.69
C ARG A 2 3.22 13.08 8.01
N VAL A 3 2.08 12.53 8.43
CA VAL A 3 1.46 12.89 9.71
C VAL A 3 2.10 12.04 10.79
N TYR A 4 2.57 12.68 11.86
CA TYR A 4 3.15 12.03 13.03
C TYR A 4 2.32 12.36 14.27
N ASN A 5 2.39 11.51 15.30
CA ASN A 5 1.70 11.71 16.58
C ASN A 5 0.19 11.96 16.46
N TYR A 6 -0.47 11.27 15.51
CA TYR A 6 -1.92 11.34 15.36
C TYR A 6 -2.63 10.65 16.53
N GLU A 7 -3.60 11.33 17.12
CA GLU A 7 -4.45 10.83 18.19
C GLU A 7 -5.93 10.83 17.77
N PRO A 8 -6.77 9.95 18.34
CA PRO A 8 -6.45 8.94 19.37
C PRO A 8 -5.86 7.63 18.80
N LEU A 9 -5.11 6.90 19.65
CA LEU A 9 -4.65 5.55 19.33
C LEU A 9 -5.82 4.57 19.27
N THR A 10 -5.98 3.92 18.13
CA THR A 10 -6.97 2.87 17.87
C THR A 10 -6.40 1.53 18.29
N GLN A 11 -7.06 0.87 19.25
CA GLN A 11 -6.73 -0.51 19.62
C GLN A 11 -7.05 -1.45 18.46
N LEU A 12 -6.19 -2.44 18.23
CA LEU A 12 -6.34 -3.32 17.07
C LEU A 12 -7.67 -4.09 17.08
N LYS A 13 -8.19 -4.47 18.25
CA LYS A 13 -9.51 -5.09 18.43
C LYS A 13 -10.70 -4.23 17.96
N ASN A 14 -10.49 -2.91 17.82
CA ASN A 14 -11.50 -1.95 17.39
C ASN A 14 -11.40 -1.62 15.90
N VAL A 15 -10.35 -2.06 15.20
CA VAL A 15 -10.22 -1.91 13.75
C VAL A 15 -11.21 -2.88 13.09
N ARG A 16 -12.32 -2.35 12.57
CA ARG A 16 -13.41 -3.10 11.94
C ARG A 16 -13.82 -2.43 10.63
N ALA A 17 -14.84 -2.96 9.96
CA ALA A 17 -15.35 -2.42 8.68
C ALA A 17 -15.72 -0.93 8.74
N ASN A 18 -16.17 -0.43 9.90
CA ASN A 18 -16.47 1.00 10.10
C ASN A 18 -15.23 1.92 10.09
N CYS A 19 -14.02 1.35 10.14
CA CYS A 19 -12.76 2.07 10.00
C CYS A 19 -12.30 2.17 8.54
N TYR A 20 -12.92 1.46 7.61
CA TYR A 20 -12.56 1.49 6.19
C TYR A 20 -12.52 2.93 5.65
N GLY A 21 -11.43 3.28 4.96
CA GLY A 21 -11.19 4.61 4.41
C GLY A 21 -10.89 5.69 5.45
N LYS A 22 -10.85 5.38 6.75
CA LYS A 22 -10.53 6.33 7.81
C LYS A 22 -9.05 6.32 8.14
N TYR A 23 -8.54 7.50 8.52
CA TYR A 23 -7.21 7.67 9.05
C TYR A 23 -7.17 7.26 10.53
N ILE A 24 -6.30 6.33 10.89
CA ILE A 24 -6.14 5.84 12.26
C ILE A 24 -4.67 5.85 12.67
N ALA A 25 -4.42 5.85 13.97
CA ALA A 25 -3.13 5.52 14.57
C ALA A 25 -3.25 4.20 15.34
N LEU A 26 -2.24 3.35 15.29
CA LEU A 26 -2.15 2.13 16.09
C LEU A 26 -0.74 1.98 16.64
N ARG A 27 -0.62 1.33 17.80
CA ARG A 27 0.68 1.06 18.44
C ARG A 27 0.85 -0.44 18.66
N GLY A 28 2.03 -0.95 18.32
CA GLY A 28 2.31 -2.38 18.36
C GLY A 28 3.78 -2.71 18.19
N THR A 29 4.10 -4.00 18.23
CA THR A 29 5.44 -4.52 17.99
C THR A 29 5.53 -5.09 16.57
N VAL A 30 6.56 -4.73 15.82
CA VAL A 30 6.82 -5.32 14.51
C VAL A 30 7.25 -6.78 14.71
N VAL A 31 6.53 -7.71 14.08
CA VAL A 31 6.82 -9.16 14.18
C VAL A 31 7.33 -9.77 12.88
N ARG A 32 7.08 -9.10 11.75
CA ARG A 32 7.58 -9.52 10.44
C ARG A 32 7.74 -8.31 9.54
N VAL A 33 8.77 -8.35 8.71
CA VAL A 33 9.05 -7.38 7.65
C VAL A 33 9.25 -8.16 6.36
N SER A 34 8.63 -7.73 5.26
CA SER A 34 8.82 -8.36 3.94
C SER A 34 10.10 -7.88 3.26
N ASN A 35 10.50 -8.56 2.19
CA ASN A 35 11.47 -7.98 1.26
C ASN A 35 10.88 -6.71 0.62
N ILE A 36 11.76 -5.77 0.28
CA ILE A 36 11.42 -4.57 -0.47
C ILE A 36 11.12 -4.97 -1.92
N LYS A 37 10.04 -4.43 -2.47
CA LYS A 37 9.63 -4.66 -3.86
C LYS A 37 9.27 -3.33 -4.54
N PRO A 38 9.48 -3.19 -5.85
CA PRO A 38 9.00 -2.04 -6.58
C PRO A 38 7.47 -2.12 -6.75
N LEU A 39 6.77 -1.06 -6.37
CA LEU A 39 5.34 -0.85 -6.64
C LEU A 39 5.19 0.13 -7.80
N CYS A 40 4.55 -0.30 -8.89
CA CYS A 40 4.27 0.58 -10.03
C CYS A 40 3.11 1.53 -9.70
N THR A 41 3.37 2.84 -9.63
CA THR A 41 2.37 3.86 -9.31
C THR A 41 1.81 4.55 -10.56
N ASN A 42 2.56 4.52 -11.65
CA ASN A 42 2.15 5.04 -12.95
C ASN A 42 2.78 4.16 -14.04
N LEU A 43 1.99 3.77 -15.04
CA LEU A 43 2.47 2.93 -16.14
C LEU A 43 2.20 3.63 -17.47
N ALA A 44 3.22 3.66 -18.32
CA ALA A 44 3.11 4.21 -19.66
C ALA A 44 2.46 3.20 -20.62
N PHE A 45 1.66 3.74 -21.54
CA PHE A 45 0.96 2.99 -22.56
C PHE A 45 1.15 3.65 -23.91
N VAL A 46 1.57 2.87 -24.90
CA VAL A 46 1.72 3.28 -26.29
C VAL A 46 0.43 3.01 -27.04
N CYS A 47 -0.14 4.02 -27.70
CA CYS A 47 -1.32 3.84 -28.54
C CYS A 47 -0.97 3.10 -29.83
N ALA A 48 -1.67 1.99 -30.11
CA ALA A 48 -1.43 1.21 -31.33
C ALA A 48 -1.85 1.94 -32.63
N THR A 49 -2.60 3.05 -32.54
CA THR A 49 -3.08 3.80 -33.72
C THR A 49 -2.16 4.94 -34.11
N CYS A 50 -1.73 5.78 -33.16
CA CYS A 50 -0.90 6.96 -33.43
C CYS A 50 0.54 6.85 -32.89
N GLY A 51 0.86 5.84 -32.09
CA GLY A 51 2.17 5.69 -31.45
C GLY A 51 2.42 6.60 -30.25
N ASP A 52 1.47 7.47 -29.90
CA ASP A 52 1.61 8.39 -28.76
C ASP A 52 1.65 7.63 -27.42
N VAL A 53 2.41 8.17 -26.46
CA VAL A 53 2.65 7.55 -25.15
C VAL A 53 1.95 8.35 -24.06
N GLN A 54 1.12 7.67 -23.27
CA GLN A 54 0.39 8.27 -22.16
C GLN A 54 0.63 7.50 -20.86
N GLY A 55 0.78 8.22 -19.75
CA GLY A 55 0.86 7.64 -18.41
C GLY A 55 -0.52 7.41 -17.81
N VAL A 56 -0.71 6.26 -17.17
CA VAL A 56 -1.93 5.92 -16.44
C VAL A 56 -1.58 5.60 -14.98
N PRO A 57 -2.21 6.30 -14.00
CA PRO A 57 -1.96 6.04 -12.59
C PRO A 57 -2.52 4.66 -12.21
N LEU A 58 -1.72 3.88 -11.48
CA LEU A 58 -2.07 2.55 -10.99
C LEU A 58 -2.26 2.60 -9.46
N PRO A 59 -3.46 2.95 -8.97
CA PRO A 59 -3.71 2.98 -7.53
C PRO A 59 -3.50 1.59 -6.94
N ASP A 60 -2.72 1.51 -5.87
CA ASP A 60 -2.37 0.26 -5.18
C ASP A 60 -1.67 -0.76 -6.10
N GLY A 61 -1.04 -0.31 -7.18
CA GLY A 61 -0.36 -1.18 -8.15
C GLY A 61 -1.30 -1.96 -9.08
N LYS A 62 -2.61 -1.71 -9.00
CA LYS A 62 -3.61 -2.44 -9.80
C LYS A 62 -3.52 -2.05 -11.27
N TYR A 63 -3.22 -3.04 -12.10
CA TYR A 63 -3.08 -2.84 -13.54
C TYR A 63 -4.39 -2.36 -14.15
N THR A 64 -4.35 -1.17 -14.76
CA THR A 64 -5.51 -0.55 -15.39
C THR A 64 -5.11 -0.05 -16.77
N LEU A 65 -5.85 -0.48 -17.80
CA LEU A 65 -5.65 -0.02 -19.17
C LEU A 65 -6.34 1.32 -19.41
N PRO A 66 -5.74 2.21 -20.21
CA PRO A 66 -6.44 3.40 -20.68
C PRO A 66 -7.58 3.02 -21.63
N THR A 67 -8.70 3.74 -21.54
CA THR A 67 -9.90 3.48 -22.35
C THR A 67 -9.92 4.23 -23.67
N LYS A 68 -9.12 5.30 -23.80
CA LYS A 68 -8.98 6.12 -25.01
C LYS A 68 -7.61 6.77 -25.07
N CYS A 69 -7.20 7.14 -26.28
CA CYS A 69 -6.02 7.95 -26.51
C CYS A 69 -6.29 9.39 -26.08
N LEU A 70 -5.29 10.05 -25.48
CA LEU A 70 -5.37 11.46 -25.10
C LEU A 70 -5.14 12.44 -26.26
N VAL A 71 -4.58 11.96 -27.38
CA VAL A 71 -4.42 12.77 -28.60
C VAL A 71 -5.80 13.09 -29.20
N PRO A 72 -6.20 14.37 -29.34
CA PRO A 72 -7.56 14.76 -29.73
C PRO A 72 -8.08 14.15 -31.04
N GLU A 73 -7.21 14.06 -32.06
CA GLU A 73 -7.57 13.51 -33.37
C GLU A 73 -7.49 11.98 -33.44
N CYS A 74 -6.96 11.32 -32.40
CA CYS A 74 -6.81 9.88 -32.38
C CYS A 74 -8.01 9.20 -31.71
N ARG A 75 -8.61 8.23 -32.41
CA ARG A 75 -9.69 7.37 -31.88
C ARG A 75 -9.19 6.01 -31.39
N GLY A 76 -7.89 5.89 -31.14
CA GLY A 76 -7.25 4.65 -30.70
C GLY A 76 -7.79 4.16 -29.35
N ARG A 77 -8.05 2.85 -29.26
CA ARG A 77 -8.52 2.15 -28.05
C ARG A 77 -7.67 0.93 -27.68
N SER A 78 -6.61 0.68 -28.44
CA SER A 78 -5.67 -0.41 -28.22
C SER A 78 -4.34 0.17 -27.76
N PHE A 79 -3.78 -0.44 -26.71
CA PHE A 79 -2.60 0.07 -26.02
C PHE A 79 -1.67 -1.06 -25.61
N THR A 80 -0.38 -0.79 -25.65
CA THR A 80 0.66 -1.70 -25.17
C THR A 80 1.42 -1.04 -24.02
N ALA A 81 1.63 -1.76 -22.93
CA ALA A 81 2.38 -1.24 -21.79
C ALA A 81 3.86 -1.06 -22.14
N ASP A 82 4.42 0.10 -21.82
CA ASP A 82 5.82 0.42 -21.99
C ASP A 82 6.48 0.65 -20.62
N ARG A 83 7.16 -0.38 -20.12
CA ARG A 83 7.86 -0.34 -18.83
C ARG A 83 9.15 0.48 -18.87
N SER A 84 9.67 0.79 -20.06
CA SER A 84 10.92 1.53 -20.25
C SER A 84 10.74 3.03 -20.38
N SER A 85 9.50 3.48 -20.61
CA SER A 85 9.14 4.89 -20.72
C SER A 85 9.46 5.68 -19.44
N PRO A 86 9.90 6.95 -19.54
CA PRO A 86 10.05 7.85 -18.40
C PRO A 86 8.71 8.19 -17.72
N LEU A 87 7.58 7.91 -18.36
CA LEU A 87 6.25 8.03 -17.76
C LEU A 87 5.91 6.84 -16.84
N THR A 88 6.66 5.74 -16.91
CA THR A 88 6.50 4.62 -15.97
C THR A 88 7.29 4.91 -14.70
N THR A 89 6.59 4.96 -13.56
CA THR A 89 7.18 5.29 -12.26
C THR A 89 6.89 4.19 -11.25
N THR A 90 7.92 3.80 -10.51
CA THR A 90 7.83 2.87 -9.39
C THR A 90 8.26 3.54 -8.10
N VAL A 91 7.72 3.08 -6.98
CA VAL A 91 8.19 3.44 -5.63
C VAL A 91 8.55 2.18 -4.86
N ASP A 92 9.48 2.29 -3.92
CA ASP A 92 9.76 1.18 -3.02
C ASP A 92 8.54 0.94 -2.13
N TRP A 93 8.19 -0.33 -1.99
CA TRP A 93 7.11 -0.82 -1.15
C TRP A 93 7.60 -1.97 -0.29
N GLN A 94 7.09 -2.04 0.94
CA GLN A 94 7.34 -3.11 1.88
C GLN A 94 6.11 -3.33 2.76
N SER A 95 5.84 -4.58 3.12
CA SER A 95 4.81 -4.92 4.08
C SER A 95 5.43 -5.25 5.43
N VAL A 96 4.85 -4.71 6.50
CA VAL A 96 5.21 -5.03 7.88
C VAL A 96 4.00 -5.56 8.63
N LYS A 97 4.22 -6.60 9.43
CA LYS A 97 3.20 -7.17 10.31
C LYS A 97 3.41 -6.63 11.71
N VAL A 98 2.40 -5.96 12.24
CA VAL A 98 2.42 -5.34 13.58
C VAL A 98 1.48 -6.12 14.50
N GLN A 99 1.98 -6.52 15.66
CA GLN A 99 1.23 -7.20 16.71
C GLN A 99 0.77 -6.22 17.79
N GLU A 100 -0.45 -6.39 18.29
CA GLU A 100 -0.96 -5.55 19.38
C GLU A 100 -0.14 -5.71 20.66
N LEU A 101 0.00 -4.61 21.41
CA LEU A 101 0.57 -4.64 22.77
C LEU A 101 -0.46 -5.26 23.72
N MET A 102 -0.11 -6.40 24.32
CA MET A 102 -0.90 -7.07 25.36
C MET A 102 -0.47 -6.57 26.75
N SER A 103 -1.43 -6.41 27.66
CA SER A 103 -1.12 -6.29 29.09
C SER A 103 -0.71 -7.65 29.66
N GLU A 104 0.02 -7.65 30.78
CA GLU A 104 0.48 -8.86 31.46
C GLU A 104 -0.69 -9.81 31.79
N ASP A 105 -1.79 -9.29 32.34
CA ASP A 105 -3.00 -10.08 32.64
C ASP A 105 -3.56 -10.82 31.40
N GLN A 106 -3.48 -10.19 30.23
CA GLN A 106 -3.96 -10.81 28.99
C GLN A 106 -3.02 -11.89 28.46
N ARG A 107 -1.72 -11.77 28.75
CA ARG A 107 -0.72 -12.80 28.42
C ARG A 107 -0.91 -14.03 29.31
N GLU A 108 -1.12 -13.83 30.60
CA GLU A 108 -1.40 -14.90 31.57
C GLU A 108 -2.68 -15.67 31.24
N ALA A 109 -3.69 -14.97 30.71
CA ALA A 109 -4.94 -15.58 30.24
C ALA A 109 -4.80 -16.40 28.92
N GLY A 110 -3.59 -16.52 28.34
CA GLY A 110 -3.33 -17.32 27.15
C GLY A 110 -3.94 -16.75 25.86
N ARG A 111 -4.24 -15.45 25.82
CA ARG A 111 -4.88 -14.80 24.67
C ARG A 111 -3.88 -14.66 23.52
N ILE A 112 -4.25 -15.17 22.34
CA ILE A 112 -3.45 -14.97 21.12
C ILE A 112 -3.54 -13.50 20.69
N PRO A 113 -2.40 -12.80 20.50
CA PRO A 113 -2.40 -11.41 20.08
C PRO A 113 -2.78 -11.21 18.63
N ARG A 114 -3.63 -10.21 18.39
CA ARG A 114 -4.00 -9.81 17.03
C ARG A 114 -2.81 -9.17 16.33
N THR A 115 -2.81 -9.35 15.02
CA THR A 115 -1.82 -8.75 14.12
C THR A 115 -2.53 -8.02 12.99
N ILE A 116 -1.89 -6.96 12.49
CA ILE A 116 -2.32 -6.21 11.31
C ILE A 116 -1.15 -6.09 10.34
N GLU A 117 -1.46 -6.12 9.05
CA GLU A 117 -0.50 -5.85 8.00
C GLU A 117 -0.55 -4.36 7.63
N CYS A 118 0.61 -3.74 7.49
CA CYS A 118 0.76 -2.33 7.17
C CYS A 118 1.71 -2.19 5.98
N GLU A 119 1.30 -1.43 4.98
CA GLU A 119 2.10 -1.14 3.81
C GLU A 119 2.92 0.13 4.05
N LEU A 120 4.23 0.04 3.86
CA LEU A 120 5.17 1.14 3.90
C LEU A 120 5.62 1.45 2.48
N VAL A 121 5.67 2.73 2.12
CA VAL A 121 6.07 3.19 0.78
C VAL A 121 7.05 4.35 0.86
N GLN A 122 7.94 4.44 -0.12
CA GLN A 122 8.94 5.50 -0.25
C GLN A 122 9.88 5.56 0.98
N ASP A 123 9.98 6.73 1.62
CA ASP A 123 10.83 7.03 2.77
C ASP A 123 10.53 6.21 4.03
N LEU A 124 9.39 5.51 4.08
CA LEU A 124 9.03 4.62 5.19
C LEU A 124 9.53 3.19 5.01
N VAL A 125 10.03 2.84 3.83
CA VAL A 125 10.61 1.51 3.60
C VAL A 125 11.90 1.38 4.40
N ASP A 126 12.14 0.19 4.96
CA ASP A 126 13.31 -0.11 5.81
C ASP A 126 13.38 0.73 7.11
N SER A 127 12.28 1.38 7.50
CA SER A 127 12.26 2.26 8.67
C SER A 127 12.11 1.52 10.00
N CYS A 128 11.91 0.20 9.99
CA CYS A 128 11.74 -0.61 11.19
C CYS A 128 12.16 -2.07 10.98
N VAL A 129 12.54 -2.73 12.08
CA VAL A 129 12.96 -4.13 12.12
C VAL A 129 12.08 -4.95 13.06
N PRO A 130 12.05 -6.29 12.92
CA PRO A 130 11.35 -7.14 13.88
C PRO A 130 11.82 -6.90 15.32
N GLY A 131 10.87 -6.73 16.24
CA GLY A 131 11.12 -6.39 17.64
C GLY A 131 10.84 -4.91 17.97
N ASP A 132 10.82 -4.02 16.98
CA ASP A 132 10.59 -2.59 17.21
C ASP A 132 9.17 -2.32 17.71
N MET A 133 9.06 -1.43 18.70
CA MET A 133 7.78 -0.85 19.10
C MET A 133 7.50 0.39 18.27
N VAL A 134 6.46 0.33 17.44
CA VAL A 134 6.11 1.37 16.48
C VAL A 134 4.72 1.92 16.73
N THR A 135 4.53 3.20 16.38
CA THR A 135 3.22 3.81 16.19
C THR A 135 3.03 4.02 14.69
N VAL A 136 2.07 3.30 14.10
CA VAL A 136 1.75 3.38 12.67
C VAL A 136 0.50 4.24 12.48
N THR A 137 0.57 5.17 11.54
CA THR A 137 -0.55 6.04 11.18
C THR A 137 -0.86 5.90 9.69
N GLY A 138 -2.11 5.63 9.34
CA GLY A 138 -2.48 5.36 7.94
C GLY A 138 -3.97 5.23 7.70
N ILE A 139 -4.34 5.05 6.43
CA ILE A 139 -5.72 4.83 6.01
C ILE A 139 -5.98 3.32 6.03
N VAL A 140 -7.08 2.90 6.66
CA VAL A 140 -7.49 1.50 6.65
C VAL A 140 -8.03 1.11 5.27
N LYS A 141 -7.42 0.09 4.67
CA LYS A 141 -7.86 -0.51 3.41
C LYS A 141 -8.26 -1.97 3.61
N VAL A 142 -9.01 -2.49 2.65
CA VAL A 142 -9.25 -3.93 2.54
C VAL A 142 -8.15 -4.50 1.66
N ALA A 143 -7.42 -5.50 2.15
CA ALA A 143 -6.50 -6.24 1.31
C ALA A 143 -7.31 -6.95 0.22
N SER A 144 -7.08 -6.61 -1.05
CA SER A 144 -7.50 -7.47 -2.14
C SER A 144 -6.53 -8.62 -2.18
N THR A 145 -7.00 -9.83 -1.84
CA THR A 145 -6.25 -11.07 -2.01
C THR A 145 -6.08 -11.32 -3.50
N GLU A 146 -5.09 -10.68 -4.12
CA GLU A 146 -4.56 -11.14 -5.41
C GLU A 146 -3.37 -12.03 -5.04
N GLU A 147 -3.66 -13.33 -4.86
CA GLU A 147 -2.64 -14.36 -4.96
C GLU A 147 -1.97 -14.17 -6.33
N GLY A 148 -0.70 -13.79 -6.31
CA GLY A 148 0.09 -13.77 -7.53
C GLY A 148 0.17 -15.19 -8.09
N GLU A 149 -0.37 -15.38 -9.29
CA GLU A 149 0.09 -16.42 -10.22
C GLU A 149 1.54 -16.15 -10.65
#